data_AF-A0A534MA11-F1
#
_entry.id   AF-A0A534MA11-F1
#
_cell.length_a   1.000
_cell.length_b   1.000
_cell.length_c   1.000
_cell.angle_alpha   90.00
_cell.angle_beta   90.00
_cell.angle_gamma   90.00
#
_symmetry.space_group_name_H-M   'P 1'
#
loop_
_entity.id
_entity.type
_entity.pdbx_description
1 polymer ?
#
loop_
_entity_poly.entity_id
_entity_poly.type
_entity_poly.pdbx_seq_one_letter_code
_entity_poly.pdbx_strand_id
1 'polypeptide(L)'
;MSAGGSIRAYFGIRPRTFLDGLRLYAAYAVSVLLRILVPSRSGSVGRWVRGKSRLGVSVGGILFDVRPRTNDLDLISPKHEPLTTAWFRVGTDDVVVDVGAHIGRYALKAATKASRVIAVEPNPSNFELLARNVRLNVFSNVVLVCVEARGKGEYGHLQR
;
A
#
# COMPACT_ATOMS: atom_id res chain seq x y z
N MET A 1 -11.20 21.33 -0.84
CA MET A 1 -10.53 20.65 0.29
C MET A 1 -9.34 21.49 0.74
N SER A 2 -9.26 21.88 2.02
CA SER A 2 -8.15 22.69 2.54
C SER A 2 -6.80 21.98 2.39
N ALA A 3 -5.74 22.72 2.04
CA ALA A 3 -4.37 22.22 1.90
C ALA A 3 -3.89 21.46 3.16
N GLY A 4 -4.39 21.83 4.35
CA GLY A 4 -4.05 21.20 5.63
C GLY A 4 -4.59 19.78 5.79
N GLY A 5 -5.75 19.46 5.20
CA GLY A 5 -6.35 18.12 5.29
C GLY A 5 -5.60 17.06 4.47
N SER A 6 -4.97 17.47 3.36
CA SER A 6 -4.21 16.56 2.50
C SER A 6 -2.80 16.25 3.01
N ILE A 7 -2.23 17.04 3.91
CA ILE A 7 -0.92 16.76 4.55
C ILE A 7 -1.10 15.85 5.77
N ARG A 8 -2.18 16.03 6.55
CA ARG A 8 -2.44 15.21 7.74
C ARG A 8 -2.53 13.71 7.44
N ALA A 9 -3.09 13.39 6.29
CA ALA A 9 -3.14 12.06 5.68
C ALA A 9 -1.79 11.32 5.61
N TYR A 10 -0.68 12.07 5.48
CA TYR A 10 0.65 11.51 5.31
C TYR A 10 1.42 11.35 6.62
N PHE A 11 0.99 11.95 7.73
CA PHE A 11 1.63 11.77 9.04
C PHE A 11 1.57 10.32 9.56
N GLY A 12 0.60 9.54 9.10
CA GLY A 12 0.51 8.12 9.41
C GLY A 12 1.57 7.26 8.70
N ILE A 13 2.29 7.82 7.73
CA ILE A 13 3.33 7.12 6.97
C ILE A 13 4.70 7.46 7.56
N ARG A 14 5.39 6.43 8.06
CA ARG A 14 6.74 6.55 8.61
C ARG A 14 7.76 5.90 7.67
N PRO A 15 8.94 6.48 7.46
CA PRO A 15 9.99 5.82 6.69
C PRO A 15 10.55 4.61 7.45
N ARG A 16 10.99 3.58 6.72
CA ARG A 16 11.64 2.40 7.33
C ARG A 16 13.10 2.65 7.68
N THR A 17 13.81 3.41 6.84
CA THR A 17 15.23 3.73 7.00
C THR A 17 15.46 5.24 6.91
N PHE A 18 16.66 5.68 7.28
CA PHE A 18 17.05 7.08 7.13
C PHE A 18 16.99 7.56 5.66
N LEU A 19 17.46 6.73 4.73
CA LEU A 19 17.42 7.03 3.29
C LEU A 19 15.98 7.06 2.75
N ASP A 20 15.11 6.17 3.21
CA ASP A 20 13.69 6.23 2.90
C ASP A 20 13.08 7.55 3.42
N GLY A 21 13.48 7.98 4.61
CA GLY A 21 13.07 9.25 5.21
C GLY A 21 13.45 10.44 4.35
N LEU A 22 14.72 10.55 3.98
CA LEU A 22 15.20 11.65 3.12
C LEU A 22 14.40 11.73 1.81
N ARG A 23 14.15 10.58 1.17
CA ARG A 23 13.39 10.50 -0.10
C ARG A 23 11.91 10.86 0.09
N LEU A 24 11.28 10.37 1.15
CA LEU A 24 9.86 10.61 1.46
C LEU A 24 9.60 12.07 1.80
N TYR A 25 10.40 12.66 2.70
CA TYR A 25 10.21 14.05 3.12
C TYR A 25 10.54 15.04 2.00
N ALA A 26 11.55 14.75 1.16
CA ALA A 26 11.79 15.54 -0.05
C ALA A 26 10.59 15.50 -1.01
N ALA A 27 9.97 14.33 -1.21
CA ALA A 27 8.76 14.20 -2.01
C ALA A 27 7.57 14.98 -1.43
N TYR A 28 7.42 15.00 -0.10
CA TYR A 28 6.42 15.86 0.56
C TYR A 28 6.69 17.35 0.30
N ALA A 29 7.91 17.83 0.48
CA ALA A 29 8.27 19.22 0.25
C ALA A 29 7.96 19.65 -1.20
N VAL A 30 8.34 18.83 -2.18
CA VAL A 30 8.01 19.06 -3.59
C VAL A 30 6.50 19.09 -3.81
N SER A 31 5.76 18.13 -3.24
CA SER A 31 4.30 18.09 -3.38
C SER A 31 3.59 19.30 -2.76
N VAL A 32 4.10 19.83 -1.65
CA VAL A 32 3.54 21.04 -1.01
C VAL A 32 3.84 22.26 -1.86
N LEU A 33 5.09 22.40 -2.32
CA LEU A 33 5.50 23.51 -3.16
C LEU A 33 4.68 23.57 -4.45
N LEU A 34 4.49 22.44 -5.14
CA LEU A 34 3.69 22.38 -6.37
C LEU A 34 2.22 22.69 -6.13
N ARG A 35 1.65 22.34 -4.96
CA ARG A 35 0.29 22.73 -4.61
C ARG A 35 0.12 24.23 -4.43
N ILE A 36 1.17 24.94 -4.00
CA ILE A 36 1.15 26.39 -3.82
C ILE A 36 1.40 27.08 -5.16
N LEU A 37 2.39 26.64 -5.93
CA LEU A 37 2.85 27.32 -7.14
C LEU A 37 2.05 26.96 -8.40
N VAL A 38 1.68 25.68 -8.56
CA VAL A 38 1.01 25.18 -9.78
C VAL A 38 -0.06 24.15 -9.41
N PRO A 39 -1.21 24.58 -8.85
CA PRO A 39 -2.24 23.68 -8.32
C PRO A 39 -2.75 22.65 -9.35
N SER A 40 -2.81 23.04 -10.63
CA SER A 40 -3.20 22.20 -11.77
C SER A 40 -2.27 21.01 -12.02
N ARG A 41 -1.05 21.02 -11.48
CA ARG A 41 -0.08 19.91 -11.54
C ARG A 41 0.07 19.15 -10.22
N SER A 42 -0.77 19.45 -9.23
CA SER A 42 -0.73 18.73 -7.95
C SER A 42 -1.22 17.29 -8.12
N GLY A 43 -0.45 16.34 -7.60
CA GLY A 43 -0.73 14.91 -7.71
C GLY A 43 -0.37 14.15 -6.43
N SER A 44 -0.38 12.81 -6.52
CA SER A 44 0.08 11.94 -5.44
C SER A 44 1.53 12.25 -5.07
N VAL A 45 1.84 12.22 -3.77
CA VAL A 45 3.22 12.39 -3.27
C VAL A 45 4.16 11.36 -3.90
N GLY A 46 3.68 10.13 -4.09
CA GLY A 46 4.48 9.04 -4.65
C GLY A 46 5.10 9.37 -6.01
N ARG A 47 4.48 10.28 -6.79
CA ARG A 47 5.01 10.78 -8.08
C ARG A 47 6.34 11.52 -7.95
N TRP A 48 6.62 12.10 -6.78
CA TRP A 48 7.81 12.91 -6.52
C TRP A 48 8.93 12.16 -5.81
N VAL A 49 8.71 10.90 -5.44
CA VAL A 49 9.74 10.06 -4.84
C VAL A 49 10.82 9.76 -5.88
N ARG A 50 12.04 10.28 -5.65
CA ARG A 50 13.18 10.10 -6.57
C ARG A 50 13.84 8.72 -6.41
N GLY A 51 14.60 8.31 -7.41
CA GLY A 51 15.32 7.03 -7.46
C GLY A 51 14.55 5.91 -8.17
N LYS A 52 15.23 4.78 -8.42
CA LYS A 52 14.62 3.57 -9.02
C LYS A 52 14.29 2.50 -7.96
N SER A 53 15.01 2.50 -6.84
CA SER A 53 14.78 1.57 -5.74
C SER A 53 13.43 1.82 -5.08
N ARG A 54 12.81 0.74 -4.57
CA ARG A 54 11.57 0.82 -3.78
C ARG A 54 11.75 1.75 -2.58
N LEU A 55 10.66 2.38 -2.15
CA LEU A 55 10.63 3.20 -0.95
C LEU A 55 10.01 2.35 0.18
N GLY A 56 10.76 2.16 1.26
CA GLY A 56 10.29 1.44 2.44
C GLY A 56 9.56 2.37 3.41
N VAL A 57 8.30 2.05 3.72
CA VAL A 57 7.47 2.81 4.65
C VAL A 57 6.71 1.90 5.62
N SER A 58 6.18 2.47 6.68
CA SER A 58 5.28 1.83 7.63
C SER A 58 4.01 2.65 7.79
N VAL A 59 2.85 1.98 7.78
CA VAL A 59 1.54 2.58 8.03
C VAL A 59 0.84 1.75 9.09
N GLY A 60 0.56 2.35 10.25
CA GLY A 60 -0.10 1.64 11.37
C GLY A 60 0.67 0.40 11.86
N GLY A 61 2.00 0.42 11.77
CA GLY A 61 2.86 -0.72 12.14
C GLY A 61 3.10 -1.73 11.03
N ILE A 62 2.33 -1.67 9.94
CA ILE A 62 2.48 -2.57 8.79
C ILE A 62 3.52 -2.00 7.83
N LEU A 63 4.47 -2.83 7.43
CA LEU A 63 5.55 -2.46 6.51
C LEU A 63 5.09 -2.59 5.06
N PHE A 64 5.43 -1.60 4.24
CA PHE A 64 5.20 -1.59 2.81
C PHE A 64 6.46 -1.16 2.07
N ASP A 65 6.73 -1.84 0.97
CA ASP A 65 7.53 -1.31 -0.11
C ASP A 65 6.60 -0.73 -1.17
N VAL A 66 6.89 0.49 -1.63
CA VAL A 66 6.13 1.17 -2.69
C VAL A 66 7.02 1.53 -3.88
N ARG A 67 6.45 1.55 -5.09
CA ARG A 67 7.17 1.95 -6.31
C ARG A 67 7.35 3.47 -6.35
N PRO A 68 8.57 3.99 -6.55
CA PRO A 68 8.77 5.42 -6.74
C PRO A 68 8.10 5.89 -8.04
N ARG A 69 7.68 7.15 -8.09
CA ARG A 69 7.00 7.77 -9.24
C ARG A 69 5.62 7.17 -9.58
N THR A 70 4.96 6.54 -8.62
CA THR A 70 3.60 5.97 -8.77
C THR A 70 2.65 6.57 -7.75
N ASN A 71 1.40 6.13 -7.74
CA ASN A 71 0.41 6.46 -6.71
C ASN A 71 0.34 5.43 -5.56
N ASP A 72 1.25 4.45 -5.51
CA ASP A 72 1.26 3.39 -4.48
C ASP A 72 1.22 3.97 -3.06
N LEU A 73 1.96 5.06 -2.81
CA LEU A 73 2.02 5.72 -1.51
C LEU A 73 0.66 6.31 -1.07
N ASP A 74 -0.14 6.79 -2.01
CA ASP A 74 -1.49 7.31 -1.73
C ASP A 74 -2.46 6.17 -1.47
N LEU A 75 -2.32 5.05 -2.17
CA LEU A 75 -3.18 3.87 -2.00
C LEU A 75 -3.06 3.31 -0.58
N ILE A 76 -1.86 3.26 -0.01
CA ILE A 76 -1.66 2.78 1.37
C ILE A 76 -1.85 3.85 2.44
N SER A 77 -1.99 5.13 2.05
CA SER A 77 -2.17 6.22 3.00
C SER A 77 -3.50 6.07 3.75
N PRO A 78 -3.56 6.46 5.03
CA PRO A 78 -4.82 6.61 5.77
C PRO A 78 -5.86 7.52 5.09
N LYS A 79 -5.45 8.35 4.13
CA LYS A 79 -6.35 9.22 3.34
C LYS A 79 -7.30 8.45 2.44
N HIS A 80 -6.86 7.32 1.93
CA HIS A 80 -7.61 6.61 0.91
C HIS A 80 -8.83 5.97 1.58
N GLU A 81 -10.03 6.17 1.06
CA GLU A 81 -11.28 5.57 1.59
C GLU A 81 -11.42 5.54 3.14
N PRO A 82 -11.52 6.71 3.79
CA PRO A 82 -11.54 6.78 5.25
C PRO A 82 -12.78 6.10 5.86
N LEU A 83 -13.91 6.13 5.15
CA LEU A 83 -15.14 5.44 5.55
C LEU A 83 -14.93 3.92 5.49
N THR A 84 -14.50 3.36 4.36
CA THR A 84 -14.19 1.93 4.24
C THR A 84 -13.21 1.48 5.33
N THR A 85 -12.18 2.27 5.60
CA THR A 85 -11.17 1.98 6.63
C THR A 85 -11.74 1.93 8.05
N ALA A 86 -12.71 2.79 8.36
CA ALA A 86 -13.37 2.86 9.68
C ALA A 86 -14.36 1.71 9.91
N TRP A 87 -15.01 1.25 8.85
CA TRP A 87 -15.95 0.12 8.89
C TRP A 87 -15.24 -1.23 8.84
N PHE A 88 -14.04 -1.28 8.25
CA PHE A 88 -13.22 -2.50 8.16
C PHE A 88 -12.69 -2.93 9.53
N ARG A 89 -13.48 -3.76 10.21
CA ARG A 89 -13.20 -4.41 11.49
C ARG A 89 -13.02 -5.91 11.24
N VAL A 90 -11.98 -6.48 11.82
CA VAL A 90 -11.58 -7.88 11.63
C VAL A 90 -11.36 -8.50 13.00
N GLY A 91 -12.05 -9.60 13.26
CA GLY A 91 -11.92 -10.47 14.42
C GLY A 91 -10.85 -11.54 14.24
N THR A 92 -10.50 -12.22 15.33
CA THR A 92 -9.47 -13.27 15.35
C THR A 92 -9.86 -14.53 14.60
N ASP A 93 -11.15 -14.83 14.52
CA ASP A 93 -11.68 -16.04 13.89
C ASP A 93 -12.14 -15.80 12.44
N ASP A 94 -12.06 -14.55 11.97
CA ASP A 94 -12.53 -14.19 10.63
C ASP A 94 -11.63 -14.77 9.53
N VAL A 95 -12.26 -15.17 8.42
CA VAL A 95 -11.59 -15.40 7.15
C VAL A 95 -11.90 -14.20 6.24
N VAL A 96 -10.86 -13.49 5.81
CA VAL A 96 -11.00 -12.30 4.97
C VAL A 96 -10.62 -12.61 3.53
N VAL A 97 -11.45 -12.21 2.57
CA VAL A 97 -11.13 -12.27 1.14
C VAL A 97 -10.99 -10.84 0.62
N ASP A 98 -9.81 -10.49 0.13
CA ASP A 98 -9.48 -9.17 -0.45
C ASP A 98 -9.34 -9.32 -1.97
N VAL A 99 -10.36 -8.89 -2.73
CA VAL A 99 -10.40 -8.98 -4.20
C VAL A 99 -9.93 -7.66 -4.79
N GLY A 100 -8.90 -7.71 -5.63
CA GLY A 100 -8.20 -6.51 -6.07
C GLY A 100 -7.29 -5.98 -4.96
N ALA A 101 -6.52 -6.88 -4.34
CA ALA A 101 -5.69 -6.57 -3.18
C ALA A 101 -4.59 -5.52 -3.46
N HIS A 102 -4.33 -5.19 -4.74
CA HIS A 102 -3.32 -4.24 -5.19
C HIS A 102 -1.95 -4.58 -4.57
N ILE A 103 -1.42 -3.69 -3.74
CA ILE A 103 -0.13 -3.86 -3.05
C ILE A 103 -0.30 -4.26 -1.57
N GLY A 104 -1.53 -4.59 -1.16
CA GLY A 104 -1.83 -5.22 0.12
C GLY A 104 -2.42 -4.30 1.18
N ARG A 105 -3.13 -3.23 0.82
CA ARG A 105 -3.66 -2.28 1.81
C ARG A 105 -4.58 -2.94 2.84
N TYR A 106 -5.61 -3.64 2.36
CA TYR A 106 -6.61 -4.28 3.22
C TYR A 106 -6.17 -5.68 3.62
N ALA A 107 -5.61 -6.47 2.69
CA ALA A 107 -5.06 -7.79 2.97
C ALA A 107 -4.07 -7.80 4.14
N LEU A 108 -3.07 -6.90 4.15
CA LEU A 108 -2.09 -6.87 5.25
C LEU A 108 -2.69 -6.30 6.54
N LYS A 109 -3.64 -5.36 6.44
CA LYS A 109 -4.38 -4.89 7.63
C LYS A 109 -5.18 -6.03 8.26
N ALA A 110 -5.88 -6.83 7.47
CA ALA A 110 -6.59 -8.00 7.93
C ALA A 110 -5.65 -9.04 8.54
N ALA A 111 -4.50 -9.28 7.92
CA ALA A 111 -3.52 -10.27 8.36
C ALA A 111 -3.01 -10.04 9.78
N THR A 112 -3.07 -8.80 10.30
CA THR A 112 -2.70 -8.50 11.70
C THR A 112 -3.61 -9.13 12.74
N LYS A 113 -4.82 -9.58 12.35
CA LYS A 113 -5.83 -10.11 13.28
C LYS A 113 -6.55 -11.36 12.79
N ALA A 114 -6.92 -11.42 11.52
CA ALA A 114 -7.72 -12.52 10.96
C ALA A 114 -7.06 -13.88 11.16
N SER A 115 -7.89 -14.93 11.29
CA SER A 115 -7.42 -16.31 11.27
C SER A 115 -6.76 -16.63 9.92
N ARG A 116 -7.35 -16.12 8.82
CA ARG A 116 -6.88 -16.33 7.46
C ARG A 116 -7.25 -15.17 6.54
N VAL A 117 -6.36 -14.85 5.60
CA VAL A 117 -6.60 -13.88 4.53
C VAL A 117 -6.37 -14.55 3.18
N ILE A 118 -7.26 -14.32 2.22
CA ILE A 118 -7.10 -14.70 0.81
C ILE A 118 -7.05 -13.40 0.01
N ALA A 119 -5.88 -13.06 -0.52
CA ALA A 119 -5.66 -11.84 -1.27
C ALA A 119 -5.53 -12.16 -2.77
N VAL A 120 -6.48 -11.65 -3.56
CA VAL A 120 -6.58 -11.88 -4.99
C VAL A 120 -6.16 -10.61 -5.73
N GLU A 121 -5.14 -10.69 -6.58
CA GLU A 121 -4.70 -9.55 -7.39
C GLU A 121 -4.39 -10.00 -8.83
N PRO A 122 -5.11 -9.46 -9.85
CA PRO A 122 -4.96 -9.90 -11.23
C PRO A 122 -3.76 -9.27 -11.96
N ASN A 123 -3.23 -8.13 -11.50
CA ASN A 123 -2.09 -7.50 -12.15
C ASN A 123 -0.78 -8.11 -11.62
N PRO A 124 0.06 -8.74 -12.46
CA PRO A 124 1.28 -9.41 -12.00
C PRO A 124 2.26 -8.47 -11.27
N SER A 125 2.39 -7.22 -11.71
CA SER A 125 3.28 -6.25 -11.05
C SER A 125 2.78 -5.85 -9.65
N ASN A 126 1.46 -5.73 -9.47
CA ASN A 126 0.88 -5.50 -8.15
C ASN A 126 1.01 -6.75 -7.28
N PHE A 127 0.71 -7.93 -7.85
CA PHE A 127 0.80 -9.22 -7.15
C PHE A 127 2.21 -9.49 -6.62
N GLU A 128 3.26 -9.23 -7.41
CA GLU A 128 4.65 -9.35 -6.96
C GLU A 128 4.96 -8.43 -5.77
N LEU A 129 4.45 -7.20 -5.81
CA LEU A 129 4.66 -6.24 -4.73
C LEU A 129 3.84 -6.59 -3.49
N LEU A 130 2.59 -7.05 -3.65
CA LEU A 130 1.77 -7.62 -2.58
C LEU A 130 2.50 -8.79 -1.91
N ALA A 131 3.00 -9.75 -2.69
CA ALA A 131 3.72 -10.91 -2.17
C ALA A 131 4.98 -10.49 -1.39
N ARG A 132 5.68 -9.48 -1.89
CA ARG A 132 6.81 -8.87 -1.16
C ARG A 132 6.37 -8.24 0.15
N ASN A 133 5.27 -7.49 0.16
CA ASN A 133 4.77 -6.82 1.36
C ASN A 133 4.27 -7.82 2.41
N VAL A 134 3.65 -8.92 1.99
CA VAL A 134 3.32 -10.05 2.90
C VAL A 134 4.58 -10.60 3.55
N ARG A 135 5.61 -10.93 2.75
CA ARG A 135 6.90 -11.43 3.26
C ARG A 135 7.60 -10.44 4.19
N LEU A 136 7.54 -9.14 3.90
CA LEU A 136 8.13 -8.09 4.73
C LEU A 136 7.58 -8.06 6.16
N ASN A 137 6.32 -8.46 6.35
CA ASN A 137 5.66 -8.48 7.64
C ASN A 137 5.63 -9.87 8.29
N VAL A 138 6.23 -10.88 7.65
CA VAL A 138 6.29 -12.26 8.14
C VAL A 138 4.89 -12.84 8.39
N PHE A 139 3.90 -12.43 7.59
CA PHE A 139 2.54 -12.97 7.70
C PHE A 139 2.48 -14.36 7.08
N SER A 140 2.14 -15.36 7.90
CA SER A 140 1.94 -16.76 7.49
C SER A 140 0.47 -17.12 7.22
N ASN A 141 -0.45 -16.25 7.62
CA ASN A 141 -1.90 -16.43 7.48
C ASN A 141 -2.48 -15.86 6.18
N VAL A 142 -1.64 -15.45 5.22
CA VAL A 142 -2.07 -14.85 3.94
C VAL A 142 -1.84 -15.82 2.79
N VAL A 143 -2.92 -16.16 2.09
CA VAL A 143 -2.91 -16.90 0.82
C VAL A 143 -2.99 -15.91 -0.32
N LEU A 144 -2.05 -15.99 -1.25
CA LEU A 144 -1.95 -15.12 -2.41
C LEU A 144 -2.48 -15.83 -3.66
N VAL A 145 -3.39 -15.19 -4.37
CA VAL A 145 -3.97 -15.72 -5.61
C VAL A 145 -3.78 -14.71 -6.74
N CYS A 146 -3.02 -15.08 -7.76
CA CYS A 146 -2.93 -14.30 -8.99
C CYS A 146 -3.91 -14.91 -10.00
N VAL A 147 -5.01 -14.22 -10.28
CA VAL A 147 -5.94 -14.61 -11.35
C VAL A 147 -5.76 -13.62 -12.49
N GLU A 148 -4.95 -13.96 -13.48
CA GLU A 148 -4.96 -13.17 -14.71
C GLU A 148 -6.37 -13.24 -15.30
N ALA A 149 -6.93 -12.10 -15.72
CA ALA A 149 -8.28 -12.05 -16.30
C ALA A 149 -8.35 -12.68 -17.72
N ARG A 150 -7.45 -13.61 -18.05
CA ARG A 150 -7.47 -14.39 -19.29
C ARG A 150 -7.99 -15.79 -19.00
N GLY A 151 -9.03 -16.18 -19.72
CA GLY A 151 -9.75 -17.43 -19.52
C GLY A 151 -8.83 -18.65 -19.50
N LYS A 152 -9.23 -19.62 -18.65
CA LYS A 152 -8.62 -20.91 -18.30
C LYS A 152 -7.56 -20.80 -17.20
N GLY A 153 -8.02 -21.12 -15.99
CA GLY A 153 -7.24 -21.05 -14.77
C GLY A 153 -6.21 -22.15 -14.64
N GLU A 154 -5.09 -21.79 -14.02
CA GLU A 154 -4.16 -22.70 -13.38
C GLU A 154 -3.81 -22.12 -12.01
N TYR A 155 -4.07 -22.92 -10.96
CA TYR A 155 -3.82 -22.54 -9.57
C TYR A 155 -2.38 -22.91 -9.19
N GLY A 156 -1.52 -21.91 -9.01
CA GLY A 156 -0.17 -22.10 -8.48
C GLY A 156 -0.15 -22.07 -6.94
N HIS A 157 0.02 -23.22 -6.29
CA HIS A 157 0.36 -23.29 -4.88
C HIS A 157 1.86 -22.99 -4.70
N LEU A 158 2.20 -21.83 -4.15
CA LEU A 158 3.53 -21.57 -3.60
C LEU A 158 3.56 -22.01 -2.13
N GLN A 159 3.91 -23.28 -1.92
CA GLN A 159 4.50 -23.78 -0.67
C GLN A 159 5.63 -24.74 -1.03
N ARG A 160 6.86 -24.41 -0.63
CA ARG A 160 7.78 -25.25 0.15
C ARG A 160 8.81 -24.33 0.82
#